data_AF-A0A6I4TNQ6-F1
#
_entry.id   AF-A0A6I4TNQ6-F1
#
_cell.length_a   1.000
_cell.length_b   1.000
_cell.length_c   1.000
_cell.angle_alpha   90.00
_cell.angle_beta   90.00
_cell.angle_gamma   90.00
#
_symmetry.space_group_name_H-M   'P 1'
#
loop_
_entity.id
_entity.type
_entity.pdbx_description
1 polymer ?
#
loop_
_entity_poly.entity_id
_entity_poly.type
_entity_poly.pdbx_seq_one_letter_code
_entity_poly.pdbx_strand_id
1 'polypeptide(L)'
;MRVWLAAALMLGVPAGAQGQSSTAQTEPEVTIRDCPENRYCTPERQAERRRVYDNAEAEALARRQATLRRVSFIDRNGKDMVSIGFVREPGRTPYVEVHTPRFDNGIEPEPLLASLSDSNWRRIDALLWEFRQLPKPSQLQDDSGVIRVCADGLGVFIETVDELPAKRAFGQPWAGVRVERQADHSCNGGAMIVYAGILADLAFDHFPECQSLPDVRYGASNTLRLCHSFLGDRLAAAEAYHFMKQHGYFEKLPAGQDQGTLFADASSDSFARFRDEIGERSVNLWKVHGLHADKVEMIANLTEHFWGAAARELGGNEDAGSMRVAEMTLQMVRTDSGFRIHSYTIGESRLIHFEE
;
A
#
# COMPACT_ATOMS: atom_id res chain seq x y z
N MET A 1 67.31 -44.01 38.90
CA MET A 1 68.23 -43.46 39.92
C MET A 1 67.71 -42.09 40.32
N ARG A 2 67.34 -41.91 41.60
CA ARG A 2 66.81 -40.70 42.28
C ARG A 2 65.43 -40.22 41.78
N VAL A 3 64.29 -40.55 42.44
CA VAL A 3 63.81 -40.15 43.80
C VAL A 3 63.69 -38.60 43.83
N TRP A 4 62.54 -37.96 44.04
CA TRP A 4 61.70 -37.86 45.25
C TRP A 4 60.33 -37.25 44.86
N LEU A 5 59.19 -37.87 45.19
CA LEU A 5 58.40 -37.75 46.45
C LEU A 5 57.75 -36.38 46.68
N ALA A 6 56.41 -36.33 46.65
CA ALA A 6 55.62 -36.05 47.86
C ALA A 6 54.10 -36.27 47.62
N ALA A 7 53.56 -37.25 48.34
CA ALA A 7 52.17 -37.30 48.81
C ALA A 7 52.01 -36.23 49.93
N ALA A 8 50.86 -35.81 50.44
CA ALA A 8 49.46 -36.21 50.41
C ALA A 8 48.64 -35.05 51.01
N LEU A 9 47.30 -35.12 50.88
CA LEU A 9 46.22 -34.65 51.79
C LEU A 9 45.04 -34.18 50.90
N MET A 10 44.14 -35.07 50.46
CA MET A 10 43.01 -35.65 51.20
C MET A 10 42.21 -34.59 51.98
N LEU A 11 41.03 -34.21 51.45
CA LEU A 11 39.72 -34.59 52.03
C LEU A 11 38.59 -33.72 51.45
N GLY A 12 37.49 -34.38 51.08
CA GLY A 12 36.14 -33.83 51.13
C GLY A 12 35.63 -33.16 49.85
N VAL A 13 35.01 -33.93 48.97
CA VAL A 13 34.04 -33.42 48.00
C VAL A 13 32.70 -33.32 48.73
N PRO A 14 32.13 -32.14 49.00
CA PRO A 14 30.70 -32.04 49.18
C PRO A 14 30.05 -31.98 47.79
N ALA A 15 28.96 -32.72 47.65
CA ALA A 15 28.04 -32.60 46.52
C ALA A 15 27.53 -31.16 46.43
N GLY A 16 28.16 -30.37 45.57
CA GLY A 16 27.70 -29.05 45.17
C GLY A 16 26.81 -29.17 43.95
N ALA A 17 25.51 -29.06 44.17
CA ALA A 17 24.55 -28.73 43.13
C ALA A 17 25.02 -27.45 42.43
N GLN A 18 25.64 -27.60 41.26
CA GLN A 18 25.80 -26.47 40.34
C GLN A 18 24.41 -26.19 39.77
N GLY A 19 23.72 -25.28 40.44
CA GLY A 19 22.59 -24.58 39.88
C GLY A 19 23.02 -24.02 38.52
N GLN A 20 22.39 -24.52 37.47
CA GLN A 20 22.27 -23.78 36.23
C GLN A 20 21.62 -22.45 36.59
N SER A 21 22.43 -21.40 36.72
CA SER A 21 21.96 -20.02 36.62
C SER A 21 21.47 -19.84 35.20
N SER A 22 20.22 -20.28 34.96
CA SER A 22 19.39 -19.74 33.91
C SER A 22 19.31 -18.24 34.17
N THR A 23 20.11 -17.46 33.45
CA THR A 23 19.79 -16.06 33.21
C THR A 23 18.50 -16.08 32.40
N ALA A 24 17.37 -16.21 33.09
CA ALA A 24 16.07 -15.89 32.53
C ALA A 24 16.18 -14.42 32.10
N GLN A 25 16.43 -14.21 30.80
CA GLN A 25 16.26 -12.91 30.19
C GLN A 25 14.80 -12.56 30.45
N THR A 26 14.57 -11.68 31.42
CA THR A 26 13.24 -11.20 31.75
C THR A 26 12.75 -10.47 30.50
N GLU A 27 11.76 -11.05 29.82
CA GLU A 27 11.13 -10.39 28.67
C GLU A 27 10.67 -8.99 29.08
N PRO A 28 10.85 -7.97 28.23
CA PRO A 28 10.45 -6.61 28.57
C PRO A 28 8.94 -6.57 28.82
N GLU A 29 8.54 -5.95 29.93
CA GLU A 29 7.12 -5.75 30.25
C GLU A 29 6.46 -4.88 29.15
N VAL A 30 5.39 -5.40 28.54
CA VAL A 30 4.66 -4.72 27.45
C VAL A 30 3.40 -4.05 28.00
N THR A 31 3.34 -2.73 27.96
CA THR A 31 2.13 -1.96 28.30
C THR A 31 1.36 -1.61 27.02
N ILE A 32 0.05 -1.86 26.98
CA ILE A 32 -0.81 -1.61 25.81
C ILE A 32 -1.76 -0.45 26.09
N ARG A 33 -1.79 0.54 25.19
CA ARG A 33 -2.80 1.60 25.14
C ARG A 33 -3.59 1.50 23.83
N ASP A 34 -4.87 1.14 23.93
CA ASP A 34 -5.73 0.93 22.76
C ASP A 34 -6.76 2.07 22.57
N CYS A 35 -7.53 2.00 21.48
CA CYS A 35 -8.60 2.91 21.06
C CYS A 35 -9.96 2.20 21.01
N PRO A 36 -10.49 1.70 22.13
CA PRO A 36 -11.64 0.77 22.14
C PRO A 36 -12.94 1.37 21.59
N GLU A 37 -13.09 2.69 21.63
CA GLU A 37 -14.28 3.40 21.10
C GLU A 37 -14.29 3.51 19.57
N ASN A 38 -13.18 3.18 18.90
CA ASN A 38 -13.08 3.25 17.45
C ASN A 38 -13.22 1.86 16.81
N ARG A 39 -14.18 1.70 15.89
CA ARG A 39 -14.46 0.46 15.16
C ARG A 39 -13.24 -0.11 14.40
N TYR A 40 -12.24 0.71 14.10
CA TYR A 40 -11.01 0.26 13.42
C TYR A 40 -9.99 -0.36 14.38
N CYS A 41 -10.22 -0.28 15.69
CA CYS A 41 -9.33 -0.77 16.74
C CYS A 41 -9.84 -2.05 17.42
N THR A 42 -10.92 -2.68 16.95
CA THR A 42 -11.38 -3.94 17.59
C THR A 42 -10.35 -5.06 17.39
N PRO A 43 -10.22 -6.01 18.33
CA PRO A 43 -9.28 -7.13 18.20
C PRO A 43 -9.43 -7.90 16.88
N GLU A 44 -10.66 -8.08 16.40
CA GLU A 44 -10.97 -8.77 15.15
C GLU A 44 -10.44 -8.00 13.94
N ARG A 45 -10.64 -6.68 13.91
CA ARG A 45 -10.12 -5.82 12.84
C ARG A 45 -8.60 -5.74 12.87
N GLN A 46 -8.00 -5.72 14.05
CA GLN A 46 -6.54 -5.76 14.17
C GLN A 46 -5.98 -7.09 13.65
N ALA A 47 -6.61 -8.23 14.01
CA ALA A 47 -6.21 -9.55 13.53
C ALA A 47 -6.40 -9.71 12.01
N GLU A 48 -7.53 -9.23 11.47
CA GLU A 48 -7.79 -9.20 10.04
C GLU A 48 -6.73 -8.38 9.29
N ARG A 49 -6.44 -7.17 9.77
CA ARG A 49 -5.45 -6.28 9.17
C ARG A 49 -4.05 -6.89 9.16
N ARG A 50 -3.63 -7.53 10.26
CA ARG A 50 -2.36 -8.25 10.33
C ARG A 50 -2.28 -9.36 9.30
N ARG A 51 -3.35 -10.15 9.16
CA ARG A 51 -3.43 -11.22 8.16
C ARG A 51 -3.38 -10.66 6.74
N VAL A 52 -4.10 -9.58 6.46
CA VAL A 52 -4.21 -9.00 5.12
C VAL A 52 -2.90 -8.38 4.64
N TYR A 53 -2.12 -7.76 5.53
CA TYR A 53 -0.82 -7.17 5.18
C TYR A 53 0.39 -8.08 5.45
N ASP A 54 0.19 -9.22 6.12
CA ASP A 54 1.28 -10.08 6.62
C ASP A 54 2.26 -9.36 7.56
N ASN A 55 1.73 -8.46 8.38
CA ASN A 55 2.52 -7.62 9.28
C ASN A 55 2.86 -8.36 10.58
N ALA A 56 4.10 -8.21 11.05
CA ALA A 56 4.49 -8.64 12.40
C ALA A 56 3.67 -7.91 13.48
N GLU A 57 3.27 -8.62 14.53
CA GLU A 57 2.58 -8.02 15.69
C GLU A 57 3.47 -6.97 16.37
N ALA A 58 2.86 -5.83 16.74
CA ALA A 58 3.55 -4.77 17.46
C ALA A 58 4.14 -5.27 18.78
N GLU A 59 3.42 -6.13 19.50
CA GLU A 59 3.88 -6.79 20.73
C GLU A 59 5.07 -7.72 20.48
N ALA A 60 5.08 -8.44 19.35
CA ALA A 60 6.20 -9.31 18.98
C ALA A 60 7.45 -8.52 18.59
N LEU A 61 7.27 -7.37 17.94
CA LEU A 61 8.34 -6.39 17.71
C LEU A 61 8.86 -5.81 19.03
N ALA A 62 7.95 -5.44 19.94
CA ALA A 62 8.30 -4.90 21.25
C ALA A 62 9.11 -5.89 22.11
N ARG A 63 8.74 -7.18 22.11
CA ARG A 63 9.52 -8.25 22.77
C ARG A 63 10.94 -8.40 22.22
N ARG A 64 11.16 -8.06 20.95
CA ARG A 64 12.48 -8.04 20.29
C ARG A 64 13.22 -6.71 20.46
N GLN A 65 12.72 -5.83 21.35
CA GLN A 65 13.26 -4.48 21.57
C GLN A 65 13.28 -3.63 20.30
N ALA A 66 12.34 -3.88 19.39
CA ALA A 66 12.16 -3.06 18.20
C ALA A 66 11.29 -1.85 18.52
N THR A 67 11.57 -0.73 17.86
CA THR A 67 10.69 0.45 17.83
C THR A 67 9.97 0.50 16.48
N LEU A 68 8.70 0.91 16.51
CA LEU A 68 7.79 0.83 15.37
C LEU A 68 6.97 2.11 15.24
N ARG A 69 6.83 2.62 14.01
CA ARG A 69 5.79 3.56 13.61
C ARG A 69 5.08 2.97 12.41
N ARG A 70 3.91 2.38 12.61
CA ARG A 70 3.12 1.80 11.53
C ARG A 70 1.85 2.58 11.32
N VAL A 71 1.54 2.86 10.07
CA VAL A 71 0.26 3.44 9.67
C VAL A 71 -0.37 2.55 8.60
N SER A 72 -1.66 2.29 8.75
CA SER A 72 -2.46 1.56 7.76
C SER A 72 -3.59 2.46 7.28
N PHE A 73 -3.68 2.63 5.97
CA PHE A 73 -4.68 3.44 5.30
C PHE A 73 -5.89 2.58 4.90
N ILE A 74 -7.08 3.17 5.03
CA ILE A 74 -8.36 2.50 4.83
C ILE A 74 -9.22 3.38 3.93
N ASP A 75 -9.73 2.82 2.84
CA ASP A 75 -10.59 3.54 1.91
C ASP A 75 -11.96 3.88 2.52
N ARG A 76 -12.76 4.66 1.78
CA ARG A 76 -14.11 5.07 2.19
C ARG A 76 -15.07 3.91 2.45
N ASN A 77 -14.82 2.74 1.87
CA ASN A 77 -15.63 1.54 2.02
C ASN A 77 -15.16 0.67 3.20
N GLY A 78 -14.14 1.11 3.93
CA GLY A 78 -13.55 0.34 5.02
C GLY A 78 -12.57 -0.74 4.54
N LYS A 79 -12.14 -0.71 3.28
CA LYS A 79 -11.14 -1.64 2.75
C LYS A 79 -9.73 -1.15 3.04
N ASP A 80 -8.90 -2.03 3.54
CA ASP A 80 -7.47 -1.80 3.71
C ASP A 80 -6.80 -1.47 2.36
N MET A 81 -5.93 -0.46 2.36
CA MET A 81 -5.27 0.06 1.16
C MET A 81 -3.77 -0.23 1.14
N VAL A 82 -3.06 0.22 2.17
CA VAL A 82 -1.60 0.09 2.29
C VAL A 82 -1.21 0.22 3.76
N SER A 83 -0.21 -0.52 4.19
CA SER A 83 0.44 -0.40 5.49
C SER A 83 1.89 0.03 5.30
N ILE A 84 2.29 1.07 6.01
CA ILE A 84 3.63 1.65 5.98
C ILE A 84 4.20 1.55 7.38
N GLY A 85 5.28 0.78 7.56
CA GLY A 85 5.98 0.59 8.81
C GLY A 85 7.37 1.20 8.77
N PHE A 86 7.71 2.04 9.75
CA PHE A 86 9.08 2.43 10.03
C PHE A 86 9.56 1.62 11.22
N VAL A 87 10.60 0.81 11.03
CA VAL A 87 11.07 -0.17 12.00
C VAL A 87 12.54 0.08 12.32
N ARG A 88 12.86 0.01 13.61
CA ARG A 88 14.25 -0.03 14.08
C ARG A 88 14.42 -1.16 15.07
N GLU A 89 15.32 -2.08 14.74
CA GLU A 89 15.67 -3.23 15.57
C GLU A 89 17.12 -3.11 16.08
N PRO A 90 17.44 -3.68 17.25
CA PRO A 90 18.82 -3.72 17.74
C PRO A 90 19.75 -4.40 16.72
N GLY A 91 20.89 -3.74 16.43
CA GLY A 91 21.92 -4.29 15.53
C GLY A 91 21.58 -4.24 14.04
N ARG A 92 20.46 -3.61 13.64
CA ARG A 92 20.09 -3.43 12.23
C ARG A 92 19.90 -1.95 11.90
N THR A 93 20.24 -1.58 10.66
CA THR A 93 19.90 -0.26 10.12
C THR A 93 18.39 -0.08 10.13
N PRO A 94 17.84 1.07 10.58
CA PRO A 94 16.41 1.32 10.51
C PRO A 94 15.92 1.22 9.06
N TYR A 95 14.68 0.79 8.87
CA TYR A 95 14.12 0.57 7.54
C TYR A 95 12.65 0.97 7.49
N VAL A 96 12.17 1.22 6.28
CA VAL A 96 10.75 1.37 5.97
C VAL A 96 10.28 0.14 5.20
N GLU A 97 9.11 -0.37 5.58
CA GLU A 97 8.40 -1.48 4.94
C GLU A 97 7.04 -0.98 4.43
N VAL A 98 6.68 -1.34 3.20
CA VAL A 98 5.37 -1.03 2.60
C VAL A 98 4.70 -2.32 2.17
N HIS A 99 3.50 -2.55 2.70
CA HIS A 99 2.69 -3.73 2.45
C HIS A 99 1.36 -3.32 1.82
N THR A 100 0.91 -4.03 0.79
CA THR A 100 -0.48 -3.94 0.31
C THR A 100 -1.29 -5.17 0.73
N PRO A 101 -2.62 -5.09 0.70
CA PRO A 101 -3.46 -6.26 0.91
C PRO A 101 -3.06 -7.39 -0.05
N ARG A 102 -3.09 -8.62 0.46
CA ARG A 102 -2.98 -9.83 -0.37
C ARG A 102 -3.98 -9.76 -1.52
N PHE A 103 -3.55 -10.11 -2.72
CA PHE A 103 -4.41 -10.14 -3.89
C PHE A 103 -5.42 -11.30 -3.79
N ASP A 104 -6.60 -11.14 -4.39
CA ASP A 104 -7.66 -12.17 -4.40
C ASP A 104 -7.21 -13.48 -5.07
N ASN A 105 -6.15 -13.45 -5.87
CA ASN A 105 -5.55 -14.61 -6.52
C ASN A 105 -4.58 -15.41 -5.62
N GLY A 106 -4.45 -15.04 -4.35
CA GLY A 106 -3.59 -15.72 -3.37
C GLY A 106 -2.09 -15.40 -3.50
N ILE A 107 -1.70 -14.52 -4.42
CA ILE A 107 -0.30 -14.07 -4.53
C ILE A 107 -0.02 -13.08 -3.39
N GLU A 108 1.04 -13.36 -2.63
CA GLU A 108 1.56 -12.50 -1.57
C GLU A 108 2.69 -11.63 -2.14
N PRO A 109 2.46 -10.33 -2.40
CA PRO A 109 3.53 -9.46 -2.88
C PRO A 109 4.55 -9.21 -1.77
N GLU A 110 5.84 -9.44 -2.06
CA GLU A 110 6.93 -9.09 -1.14
C GLU A 110 6.88 -7.59 -0.81
N PRO A 111 7.04 -7.19 0.47
CA PRO A 111 6.95 -5.78 0.85
C PRO A 111 8.02 -4.94 0.15
N LEU A 112 7.70 -3.68 -0.15
CA LEU A 112 8.75 -2.73 -0.54
C LEU A 112 9.59 -2.42 0.70
N LEU A 113 10.90 -2.58 0.60
CA LEU A 113 11.84 -2.35 1.68
C LEU A 113 12.90 -1.32 1.28
N ALA A 114 13.13 -0.33 2.12
CA ALA A 114 14.22 0.62 1.95
C ALA A 114 14.90 0.93 3.28
N SER A 115 16.23 1.08 3.25
CA SER A 115 17.00 1.49 4.44
C SER A 115 16.83 2.98 4.72
N LEU A 116 16.81 3.33 6.00
CA LEU A 116 16.72 4.69 6.49
C LEU A 116 18.05 5.09 7.13
N SER A 117 18.39 6.37 7.01
CA SER A 117 19.45 6.96 7.81
C SER A 117 18.97 7.21 9.24
N ASP A 118 19.91 7.29 10.19
CA ASP A 118 19.60 7.68 11.56
C ASP A 118 18.98 9.08 11.66
N SER A 119 19.30 9.99 10.73
CA SER A 119 18.67 11.31 10.68
C SER A 119 17.19 11.23 10.32
N ASN A 120 16.82 10.37 9.36
CA ASN A 120 15.43 10.16 8.98
C ASN A 120 14.66 9.51 10.13
N TRP A 121 15.27 8.52 10.80
CA TRP A 121 14.68 7.91 12.00
C TRP A 121 14.40 8.95 13.10
N ARG A 122 15.37 9.80 13.44
CA ARG A 122 15.18 10.86 14.44
C ARG A 122 14.05 11.84 14.06
N ARG A 123 13.92 12.16 12.78
CA ARG A 123 12.82 13.01 12.28
C ARG A 123 11.46 12.35 12.48
N ILE A 124 11.33 11.07 12.13
CA ILE A 124 10.11 10.28 12.33
C ILE A 124 9.72 10.23 13.80
N ASP A 125 10.70 10.02 14.69
CA ASP A 125 10.45 9.95 16.13
C ASP A 125 10.01 11.29 16.72
N ALA A 126 10.63 12.40 16.29
CA ALA A 126 10.25 13.75 16.69
C ALA A 126 8.81 14.09 16.25
N LEU A 127 8.41 13.70 15.05
CA LEU A 127 7.04 13.92 14.55
C LEU A 127 6.01 13.26 15.46
N LEU A 128 6.20 11.99 15.84
CA LEU A 128 5.25 11.31 16.73
C LEU A 128 5.09 12.07 18.05
N TRP A 129 6.18 12.58 18.61
CA TRP A 129 6.13 13.39 19.83
C TRP A 129 5.28 14.65 19.63
N GLU A 130 5.49 15.40 18.55
CA GLU A 130 4.69 16.60 18.22
C GLU A 130 3.19 16.28 18.10
N PHE A 131 2.84 15.23 17.33
CA PHE A 131 1.45 14.86 17.11
C PHE A 131 0.74 14.35 18.36
N ARG A 132 1.46 13.72 19.29
CA ARG A 132 0.91 13.29 20.58
C ARG A 132 0.54 14.45 21.50
N GLN A 133 1.15 15.62 21.32
CA GLN A 133 0.84 16.82 22.10
C GLN A 133 -0.36 17.59 21.55
N LEU A 134 -0.81 17.26 20.34
CA LEU A 134 -1.97 17.92 19.76
C LEU A 134 -3.25 17.49 20.49
N PRO A 135 -4.19 18.44 20.72
CA PRO A 135 -5.46 18.11 21.31
C PRO A 135 -6.18 17.08 20.42
N LYS A 136 -6.81 16.09 21.05
CA LYS A 136 -7.64 15.13 20.33
C LYS A 136 -8.76 15.91 19.63
N PRO A 137 -9.04 15.66 18.34
CA PRO A 137 -10.19 16.26 17.70
C PRO A 137 -11.44 15.91 18.53
N SER A 138 -12.17 16.93 18.97
CA SER A 138 -13.52 16.72 19.49
C SER A 138 -14.29 16.03 18.38
N GLN A 139 -14.87 14.85 18.65
CA GLN A 139 -15.88 14.32 17.75
C GLN A 139 -16.87 15.46 17.53
N LEU A 140 -17.02 15.90 16.27
CA LEU A 140 -18.03 16.89 15.92
C LEU A 140 -19.38 16.22 16.19
N GLN A 141 -19.86 16.30 17.44
CA GLN A 141 -21.26 16.14 17.75
C GLN A 141 -21.94 17.36 17.14
N ASP A 142 -22.30 17.23 15.87
CA ASP A 142 -23.12 18.21 15.21
C ASP A 142 -24.55 18.01 15.71
N ASP A 143 -24.90 18.68 16.82
CA ASP A 143 -26.26 18.70 17.40
C ASP A 143 -27.29 19.36 16.46
N SER A 144 -26.89 19.81 15.26
CA SER A 144 -27.79 20.42 14.27
C SER A 144 -28.76 19.45 13.60
N GLY A 145 -28.65 18.13 13.86
CA GLY A 145 -29.47 17.12 13.20
C GLY A 145 -29.15 16.93 11.71
N VAL A 146 -28.07 17.56 11.21
CA VAL A 146 -27.62 17.45 9.82
C VAL A 146 -26.70 16.24 9.67
N ILE A 147 -27.11 15.27 8.84
CA ILE A 147 -26.25 14.14 8.46
C ILE A 147 -25.19 14.67 7.48
N ARG A 148 -23.94 14.84 7.96
CA ARG A 148 -22.80 15.13 7.08
C ARG A 148 -22.25 13.84 6.50
N VAL A 149 -22.58 13.55 5.26
CA VAL A 149 -21.99 12.43 4.51
C VAL A 149 -20.64 12.86 3.98
N CYS A 150 -19.60 12.16 4.40
CA CYS A 150 -18.26 12.37 3.88
C CYS A 150 -17.98 11.38 2.75
N ALA A 151 -18.24 11.80 1.50
CA ALA A 151 -18.22 10.94 0.33
C ALA A 151 -16.83 10.36 -0.01
N ASP A 152 -15.75 11.03 0.41
CA ASP A 152 -14.36 10.65 0.10
C ASP A 152 -13.48 10.49 1.36
N GLY A 153 -14.09 9.98 2.44
CA GLY A 153 -13.40 9.70 3.70
C GLY A 153 -12.22 8.73 3.55
N LEU A 154 -11.09 9.06 4.21
CA LEU A 154 -9.91 8.20 4.35
C LEU A 154 -9.75 7.89 5.84
N GLY A 155 -9.74 6.61 6.19
CA GLY A 155 -9.44 6.14 7.54
C GLY A 155 -7.97 5.82 7.71
N VAL A 156 -7.44 6.02 8.92
CA VAL A 156 -6.10 5.56 9.29
C VAL A 156 -6.13 4.81 10.61
N PHE A 157 -5.27 3.81 10.71
CA PHE A 157 -4.97 3.09 11.94
C PHE A 157 -3.45 3.10 12.15
N ILE A 158 -3.03 3.57 13.32
CA ILE A 158 -1.64 3.78 13.68
C ILE A 158 -1.30 2.87 14.84
N GLU A 159 -0.18 2.15 14.71
CA GLU A 159 0.43 1.38 15.78
C GLU A 159 1.84 1.90 16.03
N THR A 160 2.18 2.08 17.30
CA THR A 160 3.51 2.51 17.70
C THR A 160 4.06 1.62 18.79
N VAL A 161 5.36 1.34 18.72
CA VAL A 161 6.12 0.67 19.77
C VAL A 161 7.21 1.61 20.23
N ASP A 162 7.14 2.00 21.50
CA ASP A 162 8.13 2.85 22.16
C ASP A 162 8.85 2.11 23.27
N GLU A 163 10.12 2.43 23.44
CA GLU A 163 10.81 2.11 24.67
C GLU A 163 10.34 3.05 25.78
N LEU A 164 10.03 2.49 26.97
CA LEU A 164 9.75 3.31 28.13
C LEU A 164 11.08 3.63 28.84
N PRO A 165 11.38 4.92 29.10
CA PRO A 165 12.56 5.27 29.87
C PRO A 165 12.47 4.59 31.24
N ALA A 166 13.58 3.99 31.67
CA ALA A 166 13.66 3.41 32.99
C ALA A 166 13.23 4.44 34.05
N LYS A 167 12.35 4.06 34.98
CA LYS A 167 11.99 4.92 36.12
C LYS A 167 13.26 5.24 36.92
N ARG A 168 13.93 6.34 36.59
CA ARG A 168 15.00 7.05 37.34
C ARG A 168 15.93 6.18 38.19
N ALA A 169 16.44 5.07 37.66
CA ALA A 169 17.53 4.32 38.27
C ALA A 169 18.68 4.25 37.28
N PHE A 170 19.72 5.06 37.51
CA PHE A 170 20.96 5.06 36.73
C PHE A 170 21.48 3.62 36.57
N GLY A 171 21.66 3.18 35.33
CA GLY A 171 22.34 1.91 35.01
C GLY A 171 21.47 0.66 34.92
N GLN A 172 20.14 0.75 34.95
CA GLN A 172 19.25 -0.39 34.69
C GLN A 172 18.83 -0.45 33.21
N PRO A 173 18.71 -1.66 32.60
CA PRO A 173 18.11 -1.81 31.28
C PRO A 173 16.65 -1.31 31.28
N TRP A 174 16.12 -1.06 30.08
CA TRP A 174 14.76 -0.59 29.80
C TRP A 174 13.72 -1.14 30.79
N ALA A 175 12.90 -0.25 31.39
CA ALA A 175 11.87 -0.68 32.36
C ALA A 175 10.65 -1.35 31.72
N GLY A 176 10.52 -1.27 30.40
CA GLY A 176 9.42 -1.85 29.64
C GLY A 176 9.29 -1.22 28.26
N VAL A 177 8.29 -1.68 27.50
CA VAL A 177 7.94 -1.19 26.17
C VAL A 177 6.46 -0.84 26.14
N ARG A 178 6.10 0.21 25.41
CA ARG A 178 4.72 0.66 25.25
C ARG A 178 4.26 0.43 23.82
N VAL A 179 3.19 -0.33 23.66
CA VAL A 179 2.41 -0.41 22.42
C VAL A 179 1.25 0.57 22.53
N GLU A 180 1.13 1.49 21.57
CA GLU A 180 0.00 2.41 21.50
C GLU A 180 -0.67 2.35 20.13
N ARG A 181 -2.00 2.28 20.15
CA ARG A 181 -2.85 2.21 18.97
C ARG A 181 -3.80 3.39 18.92
N GLN A 182 -3.97 3.95 17.74
CA GLN A 182 -4.90 5.04 17.49
C GLN A 182 -5.55 4.86 16.12
N ALA A 183 -6.77 5.32 15.96
CA ALA A 183 -7.43 5.37 14.66
C ALA A 183 -8.15 6.70 14.48
N ASP A 184 -8.14 7.19 13.25
CA ASP A 184 -8.68 8.49 12.88
C ASP A 184 -9.29 8.45 11.48
N HIS A 185 -10.04 9.47 11.12
CA HIS A 185 -10.72 9.56 9.84
C HIS A 185 -10.69 11.00 9.32
N SER A 186 -10.42 11.18 8.03
CA SER A 186 -10.21 12.50 7.41
C SER A 186 -11.37 13.47 7.63
N CYS A 187 -12.58 12.96 7.74
CA CYS A 187 -13.79 13.77 7.92
C CYS A 187 -13.90 14.42 9.30
N ASN A 188 -13.11 13.97 10.27
CA ASN A 188 -13.06 14.56 11.61
C ASN A 188 -11.91 15.57 11.75
N GLY A 189 -11.15 15.84 10.66
CA GLY A 189 -10.03 16.78 10.65
C GLY A 189 -8.92 16.42 11.65
N GLY A 190 -8.83 15.15 12.03
CA GLY A 190 -8.03 14.74 13.17
C GLY A 190 -6.53 14.74 12.90
N ALA A 191 -5.73 15.17 13.89
CA ALA A 191 -4.30 15.35 13.76
C ALA A 191 -3.54 14.08 13.30
N MET A 192 -4.10 12.89 13.57
CA MET A 192 -3.47 11.64 13.19
C MET A 192 -3.56 11.35 11.69
N ILE A 193 -4.54 11.91 10.96
CA ILE A 193 -4.58 11.82 9.50
C ILE A 193 -3.41 12.61 8.86
N VAL A 194 -3.05 13.74 9.46
CA VAL A 194 -1.93 14.57 8.99
C VAL A 194 -0.61 13.87 9.27
N TYR A 195 -0.45 13.32 10.47
CA TYR A 195 0.72 12.49 10.80
C TYR A 195 0.88 11.31 9.84
N ALA A 196 -0.21 10.59 9.56
CA ALA A 196 -0.23 9.50 8.60
C ALA A 196 0.23 9.94 7.20
N GLY A 197 -0.29 11.08 6.70
CA GLY A 197 0.12 11.66 5.43
C GLY A 197 1.63 11.95 5.37
N ILE A 198 2.17 12.60 6.41
CA ILE A 198 3.62 12.89 6.51
C ILE A 198 4.45 11.61 6.51
N LEU A 199 4.02 10.58 7.24
CA LEU A 199 4.69 9.27 7.20
C LEU A 199 4.66 8.64 5.81
N ALA A 200 3.57 8.78 5.06
CA ALA A 200 3.48 8.28 3.70
C ALA A 200 4.42 9.03 2.74
N ASP A 201 4.50 10.37 2.85
CA ASP A 201 5.41 11.17 2.04
C ASP A 201 6.89 10.80 2.33
N LEU A 202 7.23 10.66 3.63
CA LEU A 202 8.57 10.22 4.02
C LEU A 202 8.91 8.83 3.49
N ALA A 203 7.95 7.89 3.49
CA ALA A 203 8.17 6.58 2.90
C ALA A 203 8.37 6.69 1.39
N PHE A 204 7.57 7.48 0.70
CA PHE A 204 7.65 7.68 -0.75
C PHE A 204 9.00 8.24 -1.22
N ASP A 205 9.60 9.13 -0.45
CA ASP A 205 10.95 9.65 -0.72
C ASP A 205 12.02 8.54 -0.75
N HIS A 206 11.77 7.39 -0.13
CA HIS A 206 12.68 6.25 -0.08
C HIS A 206 12.48 5.22 -1.20
N PHE A 207 11.47 5.39 -2.06
CA PHE A 207 11.18 4.48 -3.18
C PHE A 207 11.22 5.23 -4.51
N PRO A 208 12.42 5.52 -5.05
CA PRO A 208 12.57 6.28 -6.30
C PRO A 208 11.88 5.62 -7.50
N GLU A 209 11.76 4.29 -7.51
CA GLU A 209 10.99 3.58 -8.53
C GLU A 209 9.52 4.00 -8.57
N CYS A 210 8.93 4.36 -7.43
CA CYS A 210 7.54 4.78 -7.31
C CYS A 210 7.33 6.24 -7.69
N GLN A 211 8.39 7.06 -7.71
CA GLN A 211 8.31 8.48 -8.02
C GLN A 211 8.04 8.77 -9.50
N SER A 212 8.24 7.78 -10.36
CA SER A 212 7.89 7.84 -11.79
C SER A 212 6.38 7.80 -12.04
N LEU A 213 5.59 7.41 -11.04
CA LEU A 213 4.14 7.35 -11.17
C LEU A 213 3.51 8.74 -11.07
N PRO A 214 2.44 9.01 -11.86
CA PRO A 214 1.70 10.25 -11.72
C PRO A 214 1.06 10.32 -10.33
N ASP A 215 0.85 11.55 -9.84
CA ASP A 215 0.14 11.76 -8.58
C ASP A 215 -1.28 11.15 -8.67
N VAL A 216 -1.63 10.37 -7.65
CA VAL A 216 -2.92 9.67 -7.57
C VAL A 216 -3.71 10.18 -6.38
N ARG A 217 -5.03 10.01 -6.43
CA ARG A 217 -5.92 10.35 -5.32
C ARG A 217 -5.39 9.75 -4.01
N TYR A 218 -5.38 10.53 -2.92
CA TYR A 218 -4.80 10.19 -1.60
C TYR A 218 -3.25 10.24 -1.53
N GLY A 219 -2.60 10.85 -2.52
CA GLY A 219 -1.17 11.20 -2.51
C GLY A 219 -0.26 9.99 -2.36
N ALA A 220 0.87 10.18 -1.66
CA ALA A 220 1.93 9.19 -1.49
C ALA A 220 1.44 7.81 -1.06
N SER A 221 0.44 7.72 -0.17
CA SER A 221 -0.11 6.44 0.29
C SER A 221 -0.65 5.59 -0.87
N ASN A 222 -1.42 6.19 -1.77
CA ASN A 222 -2.00 5.49 -2.90
C ASN A 222 -1.00 5.31 -4.04
N THR A 223 -0.03 6.21 -4.19
CA THR A 223 1.09 6.03 -5.13
C THR A 223 1.94 4.84 -4.73
N LEU A 224 2.27 4.69 -3.45
CA LEU A 224 2.98 3.54 -2.91
C LEU A 224 2.19 2.24 -3.08
N ARG A 225 0.88 2.27 -2.81
CA ARG A 225 -0.01 1.12 -3.06
C ARG A 225 0.01 0.70 -4.54
N LEU A 226 -0.14 1.66 -5.44
CA LEU A 226 -0.14 1.42 -6.88
C LEU A 226 1.23 0.89 -7.33
N CYS A 227 2.31 1.51 -6.88
CA CYS A 227 3.68 1.08 -7.16
C CYS A 227 3.94 -0.36 -6.73
N HIS A 228 3.52 -0.72 -5.51
CA HIS A 228 3.66 -2.08 -4.99
C HIS A 228 2.81 -3.09 -5.77
N SER A 229 1.66 -2.66 -6.30
CA SER A 229 0.81 -3.52 -7.14
C SER A 229 1.46 -3.90 -8.48
N PHE A 230 2.49 -3.18 -8.89
CA PHE A 230 3.30 -3.54 -10.05
C PHE A 230 4.36 -4.57 -9.67
N LEU A 231 4.06 -5.84 -9.95
CA LEU A 231 5.04 -6.92 -9.89
C LEU A 231 6.02 -6.80 -11.08
N GLY A 232 7.31 -7.06 -10.84
CA GLY A 232 8.33 -7.03 -11.89
C GLY A 232 9.02 -5.67 -12.07
N ASP A 233 9.21 -5.23 -13.32
CA ASP A 233 9.87 -3.96 -13.65
C ASP A 233 8.93 -2.77 -13.36
N ARG A 234 9.11 -2.14 -12.20
CA ARG A 234 8.27 -1.03 -11.72
C ARG A 234 8.38 0.23 -12.58
N LEU A 235 9.51 0.47 -13.23
CA LEU A 235 9.67 1.61 -14.13
C LEU A 235 8.86 1.38 -15.41
N ALA A 236 8.95 0.19 -15.99
CA ALA A 236 8.10 -0.19 -17.12
C ALA A 236 6.60 -0.12 -16.74
N ALA A 237 6.26 -0.55 -15.53
CA ALA A 237 4.89 -0.47 -15.02
C ALA A 237 4.38 0.97 -14.97
N ALA A 238 5.23 1.88 -14.48
CA ALA A 238 4.89 3.28 -14.35
C ALA A 238 4.69 3.95 -15.70
N GLU A 239 5.55 3.66 -16.68
CA GLU A 239 5.37 4.15 -18.05
C GLU A 239 4.09 3.61 -18.70
N ALA A 240 3.78 2.32 -18.51
CA ALA A 240 2.55 1.73 -18.99
C ALA A 240 1.32 2.37 -18.31
N TYR A 241 1.39 2.60 -17.00
CA TYR A 241 0.33 3.30 -16.27
C TYR A 241 0.17 4.75 -16.73
N HIS A 242 1.26 5.45 -17.04
CA HIS A 242 1.22 6.80 -17.59
C HIS A 242 0.49 6.83 -18.92
N PHE A 243 0.80 5.90 -19.83
CA PHE A 243 0.07 5.73 -21.09
C PHE A 243 -1.42 5.50 -20.82
N MET A 244 -1.77 4.59 -19.90
CA MET A 244 -3.16 4.34 -19.53
C MET A 244 -3.85 5.56 -18.91
N LYS A 245 -3.15 6.44 -18.18
CA LYS A 245 -3.76 7.66 -17.63
C LYS A 245 -3.95 8.73 -18.68
N GLN A 246 -3.00 8.87 -19.60
CA GLN A 246 -3.05 9.83 -20.70
C GLN A 246 -4.08 9.45 -21.77
N HIS A 247 -4.25 8.14 -22.00
CA HIS A 247 -5.09 7.58 -23.07
C HIS A 247 -6.19 6.66 -22.54
N GLY A 248 -6.50 6.72 -21.24
CA GLY A 248 -7.41 5.77 -20.56
C GLY A 248 -8.83 5.81 -21.05
N TYR A 249 -9.20 6.94 -21.64
CA TYR A 249 -10.45 7.11 -22.34
C TYR A 249 -10.21 7.99 -23.55
N PHE A 250 -10.56 7.49 -24.73
CA PHE A 250 -10.70 8.34 -25.89
C PHE A 250 -11.96 7.95 -26.67
N GLU A 251 -12.78 8.97 -26.90
CA GLU A 251 -13.84 8.96 -27.90
C GLU A 251 -13.22 9.33 -29.24
N LYS A 252 -13.64 8.67 -30.31
CA LYS A 252 -13.45 9.10 -31.70
C LYS A 252 -12.10 9.79 -31.95
N LEU A 253 -11.05 9.01 -32.20
CA LEU A 253 -9.72 9.55 -32.52
C LEU A 253 -9.83 10.60 -33.65
N PRO A 254 -9.62 11.91 -33.39
CA PRO A 254 -9.84 12.93 -34.40
C PRO A 254 -8.91 12.73 -35.60
N ALA A 255 -9.39 13.04 -36.81
CA ALA A 255 -8.54 13.12 -37.98
C ALA A 255 -7.46 14.19 -37.73
N GLY A 256 -6.23 13.76 -37.46
CA GLY A 256 -5.10 14.64 -37.12
C GLY A 256 -4.46 14.41 -35.74
N GLN A 257 -4.96 13.47 -34.92
CA GLN A 257 -4.22 13.02 -33.75
C GLN A 257 -2.92 12.32 -34.19
N ASP A 258 -1.80 12.70 -33.57
CA ASP A 258 -0.46 12.26 -33.98
C ASP A 258 -0.31 10.73 -33.84
N GLN A 259 -0.16 10.07 -34.99
CA GLN A 259 -0.05 8.62 -35.13
C GLN A 259 1.12 8.05 -34.29
N GLY A 260 2.21 8.83 -34.16
CA GLY A 260 3.40 8.45 -33.40
C GLY A 260 3.23 8.44 -31.88
N THR A 261 2.14 9.03 -31.36
CA THR A 261 1.87 9.05 -29.91
C THR A 261 1.16 7.80 -29.41
N LEU A 262 0.47 7.05 -30.28
CA LEU A 262 -0.31 5.88 -29.91
C LEU A 262 0.31 4.57 -30.39
N PHE A 263 0.86 4.53 -31.60
CA PHE A 263 1.40 3.30 -32.21
C PHE A 263 2.93 3.30 -32.27
N ALA A 264 3.52 2.12 -32.08
CA ALA A 264 4.97 1.93 -32.07
C ALA A 264 5.54 1.98 -33.48
N ASP A 265 4.77 1.44 -34.44
CA ASP A 265 5.03 1.59 -35.85
C ASP A 265 4.24 2.82 -36.34
N ALA A 266 4.96 3.86 -36.71
CA ALA A 266 4.40 5.07 -37.29
C ALA A 266 3.95 4.89 -38.75
N SER A 267 3.98 3.66 -39.28
CA SER A 267 3.35 3.37 -40.57
C SER A 267 1.87 3.73 -40.51
N SER A 268 1.41 4.49 -41.50
CA SER A 268 0.03 4.99 -41.61
C SER A 268 -1.02 3.89 -41.48
N ASP A 269 -0.65 2.64 -41.76
CA ASP A 269 -1.58 1.54 -42.04
C ASP A 269 -2.10 0.87 -40.76
N SER A 270 -1.28 0.75 -39.71
CA SER A 270 -1.74 0.14 -38.44
C SER A 270 -2.66 1.08 -37.67
N PHE A 271 -2.34 2.37 -37.62
CA PHE A 271 -3.22 3.37 -37.03
C PHE A 271 -4.49 3.58 -37.85
N ALA A 272 -4.40 3.62 -39.20
CA ALA A 272 -5.58 3.75 -40.05
C ALA A 272 -6.50 2.54 -39.89
N ARG A 273 -5.98 1.31 -39.91
CA ARG A 273 -6.78 0.10 -39.64
C ARG A 273 -7.42 0.15 -38.26
N PHE A 274 -6.66 0.52 -37.23
CA PHE A 274 -7.22 0.65 -35.89
C PHE A 274 -8.36 1.66 -35.83
N ARG A 275 -8.16 2.86 -36.38
CA ARG A 275 -9.18 3.91 -36.43
C ARG A 275 -10.43 3.46 -37.19
N ASP A 276 -10.24 2.85 -38.36
CA ASP A 276 -11.34 2.39 -39.20
C ASP A 276 -12.10 1.23 -38.55
N GLU A 277 -11.39 0.34 -37.85
CA GLU A 277 -12.00 -0.75 -37.09
C GLU A 277 -12.76 -0.24 -35.86
N ILE A 278 -12.19 0.63 -35.02
CA ILE A 278 -12.93 1.16 -33.86
C ILE A 278 -14.11 2.05 -34.28
N GLY A 279 -14.00 2.77 -35.40
CA GLY A 279 -15.02 3.67 -35.90
C GLY A 279 -15.36 4.78 -34.91
N GLU A 280 -16.66 4.91 -34.59
CA GLU A 280 -17.18 5.91 -33.66
C GLU A 280 -17.24 5.40 -32.20
N ARG A 281 -16.72 4.20 -31.93
CA ARG A 281 -16.78 3.57 -30.60
C ARG A 281 -15.74 4.18 -29.67
N SER A 282 -16.08 4.25 -28.38
CA SER A 282 -15.15 4.71 -27.34
C SER A 282 -14.23 3.58 -26.91
N VAL A 283 -12.94 3.89 -26.74
CA VAL A 283 -11.98 2.95 -26.15
C VAL A 283 -11.72 3.36 -24.70
N ASN A 284 -11.92 2.42 -23.78
CA ASN A 284 -11.65 2.58 -22.37
C ASN A 284 -10.59 1.58 -21.91
N LEU A 285 -9.37 2.05 -21.65
CA LEU A 285 -8.30 1.23 -21.08
C LEU A 285 -8.55 1.11 -19.57
N TRP A 286 -8.77 -0.11 -19.10
CA TRP A 286 -9.19 -0.32 -17.72
C TRP A 286 -8.28 -1.26 -16.91
N LYS A 287 -7.38 -2.01 -17.58
CA LYS A 287 -6.50 -2.97 -16.89
C LYS A 287 -5.19 -3.22 -17.61
N VAL A 288 -4.12 -3.39 -16.84
CA VAL A 288 -2.84 -3.98 -17.28
C VAL A 288 -2.86 -5.47 -16.92
N HIS A 289 -2.63 -6.38 -17.88
CA HIS A 289 -2.73 -7.84 -17.66
C HIS A 289 -1.38 -8.56 -17.63
N GLY A 290 -0.37 -8.06 -18.36
CA GLY A 290 0.98 -8.62 -18.36
C GLY A 290 2.01 -7.51 -18.52
N LEU A 291 3.05 -7.50 -17.69
CA LEU A 291 4.06 -6.45 -17.70
C LEU A 291 5.47 -7.06 -17.70
N HIS A 292 6.23 -6.66 -18.71
CA HIS A 292 7.65 -6.94 -18.88
C HIS A 292 8.41 -5.63 -19.10
N ALA A 293 9.74 -5.69 -19.00
CA ALA A 293 10.61 -4.51 -19.11
C ALA A 293 10.43 -3.72 -20.43
N ASP A 294 10.08 -4.42 -21.50
CA ASP A 294 9.94 -3.89 -22.86
C ASP A 294 8.55 -4.13 -23.49
N LYS A 295 7.65 -4.85 -22.81
CA LYS A 295 6.32 -5.22 -23.33
C LYS A 295 5.25 -5.14 -22.27
N VAL A 296 4.07 -4.64 -22.64
CA VAL A 296 2.91 -4.66 -21.76
C VAL A 296 1.67 -5.09 -22.54
N GLU A 297 0.85 -5.91 -21.90
CA GLU A 297 -0.49 -6.24 -22.38
C GLU A 297 -1.51 -5.43 -21.59
N MET A 298 -2.33 -4.66 -22.30
CA MET A 298 -3.45 -3.92 -21.73
C MET A 298 -4.78 -4.45 -22.23
N ILE A 299 -5.77 -4.43 -21.34
CA ILE A 299 -7.16 -4.76 -21.66
C ILE A 299 -7.97 -3.46 -21.70
N ALA A 300 -8.74 -3.35 -22.76
CA ALA A 300 -9.62 -2.23 -23.04
C ALA A 300 -11.04 -2.73 -23.31
N ASN A 301 -12.02 -1.86 -23.09
CA ASN A 301 -13.38 -2.05 -23.58
C ASN A 301 -13.64 -1.10 -24.73
N LEU A 302 -14.21 -1.64 -25.80
CA LEU A 302 -14.72 -0.87 -26.92
C LEU A 302 -16.23 -0.74 -26.77
N THR A 303 -16.73 0.46 -26.57
CA THR A 303 -18.14 0.72 -26.23
C THR A 303 -18.84 1.57 -27.28
N GLU A 304 -20.05 1.17 -27.64
CA GLU A 304 -20.97 1.91 -28.50
C GLU A 304 -22.28 2.10 -27.74
N HIS A 305 -22.72 3.35 -27.57
CA HIS A 305 -23.93 3.68 -26.83
C HIS A 305 -25.09 3.98 -27.79
N PHE A 306 -26.24 3.36 -27.53
CA PHE A 306 -27.48 3.53 -28.26
C PHE A 306 -28.54 4.09 -27.32
N TRP A 307 -29.24 5.13 -27.78
CA TRP A 307 -30.30 5.80 -27.02
C TRP A 307 -31.54 5.94 -27.88
N GLY A 308 -32.70 6.09 -27.24
CA GLY A 308 -33.95 6.37 -27.94
C GLY A 308 -34.33 5.25 -28.92
N ALA A 309 -34.81 5.63 -30.11
CA ALA A 309 -35.25 4.71 -31.15
C ALA A 309 -34.18 3.66 -31.53
N ALA A 310 -32.90 4.03 -31.52
CA ALA A 310 -31.80 3.11 -31.82
C ALA A 310 -31.63 2.03 -30.75
N ALA A 311 -31.87 2.35 -29.48
CA ALA A 311 -31.87 1.35 -28.40
C ALA A 311 -33.05 0.38 -28.56
N ARG A 312 -34.23 0.91 -28.91
CA ARG A 312 -35.45 0.11 -29.14
C ARG A 312 -35.32 -0.87 -30.30
N GLU A 313 -34.73 -0.45 -31.41
CA GLU A 313 -34.47 -1.33 -32.57
C GLU A 313 -33.56 -2.51 -32.23
N LEU A 314 -32.71 -2.33 -31.22
CA LEU A 314 -31.82 -3.37 -30.70
C LEU A 314 -32.48 -4.22 -29.59
N GLY A 315 -33.76 -3.99 -29.28
CA GLY A 315 -34.49 -4.72 -28.24
C GLY A 315 -34.33 -4.15 -26.82
N GLY A 316 -33.73 -2.96 -26.68
CA GLY A 316 -33.56 -2.28 -25.41
C GLY A 316 -34.70 -1.34 -25.03
N ASN A 317 -34.63 -0.80 -23.82
CA ASN A 317 -35.53 0.26 -23.35
C ASN A 317 -35.10 1.61 -23.98
N GLU A 318 -36.07 2.32 -24.55
CA GLU A 318 -35.89 3.63 -25.18
C GLU A 318 -35.36 4.68 -24.17
N ASP A 319 -35.78 4.57 -22.91
CA ASP A 319 -35.44 5.50 -21.83
C ASP A 319 -34.13 5.14 -21.11
N ALA A 320 -33.80 3.85 -20.98
CA ALA A 320 -32.58 3.39 -20.31
C ALA A 320 -31.37 3.25 -21.25
N GLY A 321 -31.60 3.08 -22.56
CA GLY A 321 -30.57 2.90 -23.57
C GLY A 321 -30.04 1.47 -23.69
N SER A 322 -29.04 1.30 -24.56
CA SER A 322 -28.33 0.03 -24.76
C SER A 322 -26.87 0.31 -25.09
N MET A 323 -26.00 -0.65 -24.81
CA MET A 323 -24.58 -0.54 -25.08
C MET A 323 -24.05 -1.82 -25.73
N ARG A 324 -23.33 -1.68 -26.84
CA ARG A 324 -22.53 -2.77 -27.39
C ARG A 324 -21.12 -2.67 -26.82
N VAL A 325 -20.61 -3.76 -26.28
CA VAL A 325 -19.28 -3.85 -25.67
C VAL A 325 -18.50 -4.98 -26.32
N ALA A 326 -17.26 -4.71 -26.73
CA ALA A 326 -16.28 -5.73 -27.05
C ALA A 326 -15.05 -5.54 -26.16
N GLU A 327 -14.48 -6.65 -25.67
CA GLU A 327 -13.16 -6.59 -25.04
C GLU A 327 -12.09 -6.47 -26.13
N MET A 328 -11.06 -5.68 -25.86
CA MET A 328 -9.93 -5.50 -26.75
C MET A 328 -8.62 -5.69 -25.97
N THR A 329 -7.71 -6.46 -26.53
CA THR A 329 -6.36 -6.65 -25.98
C THR A 329 -5.38 -5.84 -26.82
N LEU A 330 -4.58 -5.01 -26.16
CA LEU A 330 -3.52 -4.21 -26.75
C LEU A 330 -2.17 -4.80 -26.35
N GLN A 331 -1.39 -5.21 -27.33
CA GLN A 331 0.02 -5.57 -27.14
C GLN A 331 0.84 -4.31 -27.37
N MET A 332 1.59 -3.90 -26.37
CA MET A 332 2.37 -2.68 -26.40
C MET A 332 3.85 -2.99 -26.22
N VAL A 333 4.68 -2.16 -26.86
CA VAL A 333 6.14 -2.24 -26.76
C VAL A 333 6.70 -0.91 -26.27
N ARG A 334 7.79 -0.98 -25.51
CA ARG A 334 8.50 0.19 -25.01
C ARG A 334 9.31 0.82 -26.14
N THR A 335 9.17 2.13 -26.30
CA THR A 335 9.96 2.97 -27.23
C THR A 335 10.73 4.01 -26.43
N ASP A 336 11.62 4.76 -27.08
CA ASP A 336 12.34 5.89 -26.45
C ASP A 336 11.39 6.96 -25.88
N SER A 337 10.13 6.98 -26.36
CA SER A 337 9.09 7.92 -25.94
C SER A 337 8.01 7.28 -25.05
N GLY A 338 8.28 6.10 -24.49
CA GLY A 338 7.40 5.31 -23.64
C GLY A 338 6.69 4.18 -24.38
N PHE A 339 5.71 3.54 -23.73
CA PHE A 339 4.93 2.46 -24.33
C PHE A 339 4.03 2.94 -25.47
N ARG A 340 3.96 2.12 -26.53
CA ARG A 340 3.13 2.36 -27.71
C ARG A 340 2.47 1.05 -28.15
N ILE A 341 1.29 1.15 -28.77
CA ILE A 341 0.55 0.01 -29.31
C ILE A 341 1.34 -0.60 -30.48
N HIS A 342 1.70 -1.87 -30.36
CA HIS A 342 2.33 -2.65 -31.41
C HIS A 342 1.30 -3.42 -32.22
N SER A 343 0.38 -4.10 -31.54
CA SER A 343 -0.72 -4.84 -32.15
C SER A 343 -1.93 -4.86 -31.23
N TYR A 344 -3.08 -5.25 -31.75
CA TYR A 344 -4.30 -5.36 -30.97
C TYR A 344 -5.20 -6.48 -31.51
N THR A 345 -6.10 -6.96 -30.66
CA THR A 345 -7.15 -7.91 -31.03
C THR A 345 -8.48 -7.46 -30.43
N ILE A 346 -9.54 -7.44 -31.22
CA ILE A 346 -10.90 -7.11 -30.77
C ILE A 346 -11.67 -8.42 -30.65
N GLY A 347 -12.21 -8.68 -29.46
CA GLY A 347 -13.06 -9.83 -29.18
C GLY A 347 -14.47 -9.68 -29.74
N GLU A 348 -15.29 -10.69 -29.48
CA GLU A 348 -16.70 -10.66 -29.88
C GLU A 348 -17.46 -9.54 -29.17
N SER A 349 -18.36 -8.89 -29.92
CA SER A 349 -19.24 -7.86 -29.38
C SER A 349 -20.46 -8.48 -28.73
N ARG A 350 -20.82 -7.99 -27.54
CA ARG A 350 -22.06 -8.32 -26.85
C ARG A 350 -22.92 -7.08 -26.68
N LEU A 351 -24.24 -7.26 -26.73
CA LEU A 351 -25.20 -6.21 -26.46
C LEU A 351 -25.63 -6.29 -24.99
N ILE A 352 -25.66 -5.14 -24.32
CA ILE A 352 -26.07 -4.97 -22.94
C ILE A 352 -27.23 -3.96 -22.94
N HIS A 353 -28.35 -4.34 -22.35
CA HIS A 353 -29.47 -3.43 -22.12
C HIS A 353 -29.38 -2.89 -20.69
N PHE A 354 -29.60 -1.60 -20.53
CA PHE A 354 -29.71 -1.02 -19.19
C PHE A 354 -31.15 -1.23 -18.71
N GLU A 355 -31.30 -1.65 -17.45
CA GLU A 355 -32.57 -1.72 -16.74
C GLU A 355 -32.65 -0.49 -15.82
N GLU A 356 -33.83 0.13 -15.71
CA GLU A 356 -34.08 1.28 -14.82
C GLU A 356 -34.02 0.91 -13.34
#